data_AF-A0A9W9DDJ2-F1
#
_entry.id   AF-A0A9W9DDJ2-F1
#
_cell.length_a   1.000
_cell.length_b   1.000
_cell.length_c   1.000
_cell.angle_alpha   90.00
_cell.angle_beta   90.00
_cell.angle_gamma   90.00
#
_symmetry.space_group_name_H-M   'P 1'
#
loop_
_entity.id
_entity.type
_entity.pdbx_description
1 polymer ?
#
loop_
_entity_poly.entity_id
_entity_poly.type
_entity_poly.pdbx_seq_one_letter_code
_entity_poly.pdbx_strand_id
1 'polypeptide(L)'
;MNFARQRLLKTVKFGGVGSVSLGAASGVVLLSSSGPSGQTKEKLPIYPHPDPEILLQEVPSELEKQIGVVRREITSRYRDAHKQVQGLVDRWINVEHAVENRVKAIISPEESLTPSVLYIGVSTLTGSILTRSRSIPLRLIFPPLLFALSSAHFLPKTTSNFTSYLGSLEDTYFPTLAQKHDVAKAHSAMTWDRAKEAVEGARRSVEGGVLGGVEKMQKVTGLKVGEVWKLSEEKQGKVVEAVKALEENAKEAEVHVLEAAKVVEKKTEEAVSDAETKKEETKRLV
;
A
#
# COMPACT_ATOMS: atom_id res chain seq x y z
N MET A 1 -2.66 -31.84 19.00
CA MET A 1 -3.08 -32.01 20.41
C MET A 1 -2.81 -30.68 21.12
N ASN A 2 -3.60 -29.63 20.83
CA ASN A 2 -4.82 -29.17 21.50
C ASN A 2 -4.63 -28.76 22.98
N PHE A 3 -4.36 -27.46 23.20
CA PHE A 3 -4.56 -26.70 24.44
C PHE A 3 -4.74 -25.23 24.01
N ALA A 4 -5.69 -24.42 24.44
CA ALA A 4 -6.97 -24.64 25.11
C ALA A 4 -7.83 -23.42 24.77
N ARG A 5 -9.01 -23.66 24.21
CA ARG A 5 -10.09 -22.67 24.06
C ARG A 5 -10.70 -22.44 25.44
N GLN A 6 -10.78 -21.20 25.91
CA GLN A 6 -11.84 -20.79 26.84
C GLN A 6 -12.21 -19.32 26.62
N ARG A 7 -13.22 -19.15 25.77
CA ARG A 7 -14.06 -17.96 25.59
C ARG A 7 -14.99 -17.89 26.81
N LEU A 8 -14.82 -16.90 27.68
CA LEU A 8 -15.77 -16.65 28.77
C LEU A 8 -16.71 -15.50 28.38
N LEU A 9 -17.90 -15.92 27.96
CA LEU A 9 -19.11 -15.12 27.83
C LEU A 9 -19.51 -14.57 29.21
N LYS A 10 -19.63 -13.25 29.36
CA LYS A 10 -20.56 -12.65 30.34
C LYS A 10 -21.35 -11.53 29.69
N THR A 11 -22.58 -11.91 29.36
CA THR A 11 -23.75 -11.07 29.13
C THR A 11 -24.10 -10.29 30.41
N VAL A 12 -24.27 -8.97 30.32
CA VAL A 12 -24.99 -8.20 31.33
C VAL A 12 -26.30 -7.76 30.69
N LYS A 13 -27.39 -8.35 31.18
CA LYS A 13 -28.76 -8.13 30.74
C LYS A 13 -29.45 -7.19 31.73
N PHE A 14 -30.25 -6.29 31.17
CA PHE A 14 -31.33 -5.48 31.73
C PHE A 14 -32.06 -6.04 32.97
N GLY A 15 -32.52 -5.12 33.84
CA GLY A 15 -33.89 -5.19 34.40
C GLY A 15 -34.06 -4.86 35.89
N GLY A 16 -35.08 -4.04 36.18
CA GLY A 16 -35.78 -3.93 37.49
C GLY A 16 -35.34 -2.74 38.34
N VAL A 17 -36.07 -1.62 38.45
CA VAL A 17 -37.39 -1.44 39.11
C VAL A 17 -37.43 -2.09 40.49
N GLY A 18 -37.39 -1.25 41.53
CA GLY A 18 -37.49 -1.64 42.93
C GLY A 18 -37.79 -0.43 43.82
N SER A 19 -39.06 -0.04 43.84
CA SER A 19 -39.66 0.79 44.89
C SER A 19 -39.71 0.03 46.21
N VAL A 20 -39.21 0.61 47.31
CA VAL A 20 -39.63 0.25 48.68
C VAL A 20 -39.70 1.50 49.54
N SER A 21 -40.91 1.81 49.97
CA SER A 21 -41.28 2.66 51.10
C SER A 21 -41.17 1.88 52.42
N LEU A 22 -40.64 2.48 53.48
CA LEU A 22 -41.00 2.33 54.91
C LEU A 22 -39.99 3.21 55.70
N GLY A 23 -40.32 4.12 56.62
CA GLY A 23 -41.41 4.08 57.58
C GLY A 23 -40.88 3.59 58.95
N ALA A 24 -40.12 4.42 59.67
CA ALA A 24 -39.84 4.33 61.12
C ALA A 24 -39.20 5.67 61.54
N ALA A 25 -39.83 6.60 62.27
CA ALA A 25 -40.32 6.52 63.64
C ALA A 25 -39.25 6.02 64.63
N SER A 26 -38.53 6.97 65.24
CA SER A 26 -37.87 6.95 66.57
C SER A 26 -37.02 8.23 66.62
N GLY A 27 -37.13 9.14 67.57
CA GLY A 27 -37.38 8.95 69.00
C GLY A 27 -36.26 9.72 69.71
N VAL A 28 -36.63 10.77 70.43
CA VAL A 28 -35.76 11.64 71.23
C VAL A 28 -34.88 10.84 72.19
N VAL A 29 -33.59 11.18 72.30
CA VAL A 29 -32.78 10.87 73.49
C VAL A 29 -32.17 12.18 74.01
N LEU A 30 -32.92 12.84 74.88
CA LEU A 30 -32.37 13.76 75.86
C LEU A 30 -31.77 12.88 76.97
N LEU A 31 -30.45 12.85 77.08
CA LEU A 31 -29.77 12.14 78.16
C LEU A 31 -29.70 13.06 79.40
N SER A 32 -30.82 13.17 80.12
CA SER A 32 -30.84 13.67 81.49
C SER A 32 -30.42 12.53 82.42
N SER A 33 -29.15 12.53 82.84
CA SER A 33 -28.72 11.73 83.99
C SER A 33 -28.99 12.53 85.26
N SER A 34 -29.83 11.97 86.13
CA SER A 34 -30.12 12.48 87.47
C SER A 34 -29.52 11.52 88.50
N GLY A 35 -28.77 12.08 89.45
CA GLY A 35 -28.21 11.44 90.65
C GLY A 35 -27.85 12.52 91.68
N PRO A 36 -27.93 12.25 93.00
CA PRO A 36 -28.82 13.03 93.87
C PRO A 36 -28.15 14.11 94.73
N SER A 37 -29.00 15.00 95.25
CA SER A 37 -28.84 15.82 96.46
C SER A 37 -27.64 16.79 96.52
N GLY A 38 -27.94 18.07 96.32
CA GLY A 38 -27.11 19.18 96.74
C GLY A 38 -27.39 20.39 95.87
N GLN A 39 -27.96 21.45 96.42
CA GLN A 39 -28.02 22.74 95.75
C GLN A 39 -26.60 23.29 95.59
N THR A 40 -25.86 22.84 94.60
CA THR A 40 -24.66 23.52 94.13
C THR A 40 -25.06 24.45 93.02
N LYS A 41 -25.13 25.74 93.34
CA LYS A 41 -25.19 26.84 92.37
C LYS A 41 -24.25 26.50 91.21
N GLU A 42 -24.78 26.37 90.00
CA GLU A 42 -23.98 26.28 88.78
C GLU A 42 -23.01 27.46 88.79
N LYS A 43 -21.73 27.18 89.00
CA LYS A 43 -20.69 28.20 88.94
C LYS A 43 -20.51 28.54 87.47
N LEU A 44 -20.74 29.79 87.12
CA LEU A 44 -20.39 30.29 85.80
C LEU A 44 -18.89 29.99 85.56
N PRO A 45 -18.52 29.42 84.41
CA PRO A 45 -17.12 29.14 84.11
C PRO A 45 -16.30 30.45 84.14
N ILE A 46 -15.18 30.43 84.84
CA ILE A 46 -14.29 31.60 85.06
C ILE A 46 -13.41 31.87 83.84
N TYR A 47 -13.33 30.91 82.91
CA TYR A 47 -12.60 31.06 81.66
C TYR A 47 -13.58 31.38 80.53
N PRO A 48 -13.24 32.35 79.66
CA PRO A 48 -13.99 32.53 78.42
C PRO A 48 -13.93 31.21 77.63
N HIS A 49 -15.09 30.72 77.20
CA HIS A 49 -15.12 29.64 76.22
C HIS A 49 -14.43 30.15 74.95
N PRO A 50 -13.62 29.32 74.25
CA PRO A 50 -13.17 29.67 72.92
C PRO A 50 -14.42 29.95 72.09
N ASP A 51 -14.46 31.11 71.42
CA ASP A 51 -15.60 31.52 70.61
C ASP A 51 -15.99 30.34 69.70
N PRO A 52 -17.28 29.95 69.65
CA PRO A 52 -17.69 28.86 68.78
C PRO A 52 -17.24 29.21 67.37
N GLU A 53 -16.41 28.37 66.75
CA GLU A 53 -15.98 28.57 65.37
C GLU A 53 -17.22 28.44 64.49
N ILE A 54 -17.83 29.59 64.16
CA ILE A 54 -19.01 29.67 63.32
C ILE A 54 -18.55 29.27 61.91
N LEU A 55 -18.70 27.99 61.58
CA LEU A 55 -18.58 27.52 60.21
C LEU A 55 -19.76 28.10 59.42
N LEU A 56 -19.51 29.23 58.76
CA LEU A 56 -20.43 29.82 57.79
C LEU A 56 -20.59 28.84 56.64
N GLN A 57 -21.58 27.95 56.77
CA GLN A 57 -21.96 27.09 55.67
C GLN A 57 -22.80 27.94 54.72
N GLU A 58 -22.17 28.46 53.68
CA GLU A 58 -22.83 29.12 52.57
C GLU A 58 -23.78 28.12 51.91
N VAL A 59 -25.06 28.18 52.28
CA VAL A 59 -26.09 27.36 51.66
C VAL A 59 -26.40 28.00 50.31
N PRO A 60 -26.10 27.32 49.18
CA PRO A 60 -26.29 27.92 47.88
C PRO A 60 -27.77 28.23 47.66
N SER A 61 -28.04 29.44 47.16
CA SER A 61 -29.41 29.85 46.86
C SER A 61 -30.02 28.98 45.76
N GLU A 62 -31.35 28.91 45.68
CA GLU A 62 -32.04 28.11 44.65
C GLU A 62 -31.67 28.55 43.22
N LEU A 63 -31.40 29.84 43.00
CA LEU A 63 -30.91 30.37 41.73
C LEU A 63 -29.49 29.89 41.42
N GLU A 64 -28.62 29.85 42.43
CA GLU A 64 -27.26 29.37 42.28
C GLU A 64 -27.22 27.89 41.91
N LYS A 65 -28.10 27.07 42.49
CA LYS A 65 -28.27 25.66 42.12
C LYS A 65 -28.70 25.52 40.66
N GLN A 66 -29.68 26.31 40.22
CA GLN A 66 -30.17 26.28 38.83
C GLN A 66 -29.10 26.71 37.82
N ILE A 67 -28.38 27.81 38.09
CA ILE A 67 -27.26 28.27 37.26
C ILE A 67 -26.14 27.22 37.24
N GLY A 68 -25.89 26.57 38.39
CA GLY A 68 -24.94 25.47 38.51
C GLY A 68 -25.31 24.26 37.63
N VAL A 69 -26.58 23.87 37.59
CA VAL A 69 -27.07 22.78 36.72
C VAL A 69 -26.91 23.15 35.25
N VAL A 70 -27.36 24.35 34.85
CA VAL A 70 -27.26 24.82 33.46
C VAL A 70 -25.80 24.89 33.01
N ARG A 71 -24.91 25.46 33.83
CA ARG A 71 -23.48 25.53 33.53
C ARG A 71 -22.87 24.15 33.36
N ARG A 72 -23.22 23.19 34.22
CA ARG A 72 -22.71 21.80 34.14
C ARG A 72 -23.18 21.11 32.87
N GLU A 73 -24.45 21.24 32.50
CA GLU A 73 -25.00 20.67 31.26
C GLU A 73 -24.29 21.26 30.03
N ILE A 74 -24.19 22.58 29.92
CA ILE A 74 -23.50 23.24 28.80
C ILE A 74 -22.03 22.81 28.73
N THR A 75 -21.33 22.81 29.88
CA THR A 75 -19.93 22.41 29.93
C THR A 75 -19.76 20.92 29.59
N SER A 76 -20.68 20.06 30.00
CA SER A 76 -20.65 18.64 29.66
C SER A 76 -20.84 18.44 28.16
N ARG A 77 -21.88 19.05 27.56
CA ARG A 77 -22.13 18.94 26.12
C ARG A 77 -20.98 19.46 25.28
N TYR A 78 -20.39 20.59 25.69
CA TYR A 78 -19.20 21.13 25.04
C TYR A 78 -18.01 20.17 25.13
N ARG A 79 -17.75 19.61 26.32
CA ARG A 79 -16.68 18.62 26.52
C ARG A 79 -16.92 17.34 25.73
N ASP A 80 -18.16 16.87 25.63
CA ASP A 80 -18.51 15.65 24.90
C ASP A 80 -18.36 15.85 23.38
N ALA A 81 -18.77 17.00 22.87
CA ALA A 81 -18.52 17.37 21.47
C ALA A 81 -17.02 17.48 21.18
N HIS A 82 -16.26 18.13 22.08
CA HIS A 82 -14.80 18.24 21.95
C HIS A 82 -14.13 16.87 21.96
N LYS A 83 -14.54 15.94 22.85
CA LYS A 83 -14.04 14.57 22.90
C LYS A 83 -14.31 13.78 21.63
N GLN A 84 -15.46 13.96 20.98
CA GLN A 84 -15.76 13.29 19.71
C GLN A 84 -14.83 13.77 18.60
N VAL A 85 -14.62 15.09 18.48
CA VAL A 85 -13.69 15.66 17.51
C VAL A 85 -12.26 15.20 17.80
N GLN A 86 -11.83 15.29 19.05
CA GLN A 86 -10.51 14.83 19.46
C GLN A 86 -10.33 13.34 19.18
N GLY A 87 -11.34 12.51 19.45
CA GLY A 87 -11.29 11.08 19.13
C GLY A 87 -11.23 10.77 17.63
N LEU A 88 -11.77 11.63 16.75
CA LEU A 88 -11.59 11.49 15.30
C LEU A 88 -10.19 11.90 14.87
N VAL A 89 -9.67 13.00 15.41
CA VAL A 89 -8.31 13.46 15.16
C VAL A 89 -7.30 12.41 15.64
N ASP A 90 -7.50 11.84 16.83
CA ASP A 90 -6.64 10.78 17.37
C ASP A 90 -6.65 9.55 16.47
N ARG A 91 -7.81 9.14 15.94
CA ARG A 91 -7.87 8.02 14.96
C ARG A 91 -7.10 8.35 13.69
N TRP A 92 -7.23 9.57 13.19
CA TRP A 92 -6.50 10.00 11.99
C TRP A 92 -4.99 10.01 12.23
N ILE A 93 -4.53 10.57 13.35
CA ILE A 93 -3.12 10.58 13.75
C ILE A 93 -2.60 9.15 13.91
N ASN A 94 -3.37 8.25 14.50
CA ASN A 94 -2.98 6.84 14.62
C ASN A 94 -2.85 6.16 13.24
N VAL A 95 -3.72 6.47 12.29
CA VAL A 95 -3.60 6.00 10.91
C VAL A 95 -2.35 6.58 10.25
N GLU A 96 -2.08 7.87 10.44
CA GLU A 96 -0.88 8.53 9.91
C GLU A 96 0.40 7.88 10.47
N HIS A 97 0.48 7.69 11.78
CA HIS A 97 1.63 7.00 12.39
C HIS A 97 1.74 5.54 11.96
N ALA A 98 0.62 4.83 11.79
CA ALA A 98 0.65 3.46 11.27
C ALA A 98 1.20 3.41 9.84
N VAL A 99 0.79 4.35 8.99
CA VAL A 99 1.28 4.48 7.61
C VAL A 99 2.75 4.92 7.60
N GLU A 100 3.13 5.91 8.39
CA GLU A 100 4.50 6.41 8.49
C GLU A 100 5.45 5.29 8.96
N ASN A 101 5.08 4.58 10.02
CA ASN A 101 5.86 3.44 10.50
C ASN A 101 5.95 2.34 9.45
N ARG A 102 4.88 2.11 8.66
CA ARG A 102 4.90 1.12 7.58
C ARG A 102 5.79 1.54 6.43
N VAL A 103 5.71 2.79 5.99
CA VAL A 103 6.54 3.35 4.92
C VAL A 103 8.00 3.31 5.34
N LYS A 104 8.32 3.71 6.58
CA LYS A 104 9.68 3.61 7.14
C LYS A 104 10.17 2.17 7.23
N ALA A 105 9.30 1.20 7.51
CA ALA A 105 9.67 -0.21 7.55
C ALA A 105 9.95 -0.81 6.15
N ILE A 106 9.29 -0.29 5.11
CA ILE A 106 9.48 -0.77 3.73
C ILE A 106 10.76 -0.18 3.12
N ILE A 107 11.00 1.12 3.36
CA ILE A 107 12.15 1.85 2.85
C ILE A 107 13.43 1.41 3.57
N SER A 108 14.41 0.90 2.83
CA SER A 108 15.71 0.55 3.39
C SER A 108 16.58 1.82 3.55
N PRO A 109 17.11 2.12 4.75
CA PRO A 109 17.97 3.30 4.97
C PRO A 109 19.34 3.20 4.27
N GLU A 110 19.74 1.98 3.89
CA GLU A 110 21.01 1.69 3.21
C GLU A 110 21.02 2.06 1.71
N GLU A 111 19.86 2.42 1.13
CA GLU A 111 19.72 2.74 -0.30
C GLU A 111 19.56 4.25 -0.53
N SER A 112 20.24 4.80 -1.54
CA SER A 112 20.13 6.21 -1.89
C SER A 112 18.82 6.49 -2.65
N LEU A 113 17.81 6.98 -1.93
CA LEU A 113 16.48 7.25 -2.51
C LEU A 113 16.48 8.44 -3.49
N THR A 114 17.29 9.45 -3.22
CA THR A 114 17.24 10.73 -3.96
C THR A 114 17.56 10.60 -5.45
N PRO A 115 18.63 9.92 -5.91
CA PRO A 115 18.82 9.69 -7.34
C PRO A 115 17.92 8.58 -7.88
N SER A 116 17.65 7.54 -7.09
CA SER A 116 16.94 6.33 -7.54
C SER A 116 15.49 6.61 -7.91
N VAL A 117 14.75 7.38 -7.09
CA VAL A 117 13.37 7.79 -7.40
C VAL A 117 13.32 8.65 -8.65
N LEU A 118 14.31 9.53 -8.86
CA LEU A 118 14.41 10.32 -10.08
C LEU A 118 14.59 9.44 -11.31
N TYR A 119 15.48 8.45 -11.26
CA TYR A 119 15.69 7.53 -12.38
C TYR A 119 14.47 6.65 -12.68
N ILE A 120 13.75 6.21 -11.66
CA ILE A 120 12.48 5.51 -11.81
C ILE A 120 11.44 6.41 -12.49
N GLY A 121 11.35 7.68 -12.07
CA GLY A 121 10.48 8.69 -12.67
C GLY A 121 10.80 8.93 -14.14
N VAL A 122 12.07 9.12 -14.49
CA VAL A 122 12.53 9.30 -15.88
C VAL A 122 12.24 8.05 -16.71
N SER A 123 12.47 6.85 -16.18
CA SER A 123 12.19 5.58 -16.87
C SER A 123 10.69 5.43 -17.17
N THR A 124 9.84 5.76 -16.20
CA THR A 124 8.38 5.71 -16.35
C THR A 124 7.88 6.73 -17.37
N LEU A 125 8.37 7.97 -17.29
CA LEU A 125 8.04 9.03 -18.25
C LEU A 125 8.52 8.67 -19.65
N THR A 126 9.70 8.06 -19.78
CA THR A 126 10.23 7.54 -21.05
C THR A 126 9.30 6.48 -21.62
N GLY A 127 8.77 5.56 -20.79
CA GLY A 127 7.75 4.59 -21.23
C GLY A 127 6.46 5.23 -21.73
N SER A 128 6.01 6.30 -21.07
CA SER A 128 4.83 7.06 -21.50
C SER A 128 5.07 7.82 -22.80
N ILE A 129 6.25 8.41 -22.99
CA ILE A 129 6.60 9.12 -24.23
C ILE A 129 6.76 8.10 -25.35
N LEU A 130 7.41 6.96 -25.09
CA LEU A 130 7.63 5.93 -26.08
C LEU A 130 6.31 5.33 -26.57
N THR A 131 5.33 5.14 -25.70
CA THR A 131 4.02 4.60 -26.10
C THR A 131 3.00 5.65 -26.51
N ARG A 132 3.39 6.93 -26.57
CA ARG A 132 2.50 8.04 -26.91
C ARG A 132 1.77 7.86 -28.24
N SER A 133 2.45 7.35 -29.26
CA SER A 133 1.90 7.13 -30.61
C SER A 133 1.48 5.68 -30.88
N ARG A 134 1.52 4.81 -29.86
CA ARG A 134 1.14 3.40 -29.99
C ARG A 134 -0.28 3.16 -29.50
N SER A 135 -0.77 1.96 -29.76
CA SER A 135 -2.11 1.50 -29.37
C SER A 135 -2.41 1.77 -27.88
N ILE A 136 -3.69 2.09 -27.59
CA ILE A 136 -4.17 2.43 -26.23
C ILE A 136 -3.74 1.41 -25.15
N PRO A 137 -3.76 0.09 -25.39
CA PRO A 137 -3.33 -0.88 -24.39
C PRO A 137 -1.85 -0.72 -24.01
N LEU A 138 -0.97 -0.52 -25.00
CA LEU A 138 0.46 -0.30 -24.75
C LEU A 138 0.67 0.98 -23.96
N ARG A 139 -0.07 2.04 -24.26
CA ARG A 139 0.01 3.31 -23.52
C ARG A 139 -0.32 3.18 -22.02
N LEU A 140 -1.20 2.25 -21.66
CA LEU A 140 -1.57 2.03 -20.25
C LEU A 140 -0.62 1.07 -19.54
N ILE A 141 -0.08 0.07 -20.25
CA ILE A 141 0.73 -1.00 -19.65
C ILE A 141 2.21 -0.63 -19.57
N PHE A 142 2.75 0.10 -20.54
CA PHE A 142 4.19 0.39 -20.60
C PHE A 142 4.70 1.23 -19.43
N PRO A 143 4.05 2.36 -19.07
CA PRO A 143 4.51 3.18 -17.95
C PRO A 143 4.60 2.40 -16.63
N PRO A 144 3.56 1.68 -16.15
CA PRO A 144 3.67 0.91 -14.92
C PRO A 144 4.65 -0.28 -15.04
N LEU A 145 4.81 -0.86 -16.23
CA LEU A 145 5.80 -1.91 -16.46
C LEU A 145 7.23 -1.37 -16.27
N LEU A 146 7.57 -0.24 -16.91
CA LEU A 146 8.89 0.38 -16.73
C LEU A 146 9.08 0.91 -15.31
N PHE A 147 8.03 1.37 -14.65
CA PHE A 147 8.08 1.73 -13.23
C PHE A 147 8.47 0.52 -12.37
N ALA A 148 7.80 -0.61 -12.53
CA ALA A 148 8.10 -1.83 -11.76
C ALA A 148 9.52 -2.35 -12.05
N LEU A 149 9.92 -2.34 -13.33
CA LEU A 149 11.24 -2.82 -13.74
C LEU A 149 12.37 -1.91 -13.24
N SER A 150 12.20 -0.59 -13.34
CA SER A 150 13.16 0.38 -12.81
C SER A 150 13.20 0.36 -11.29
N SER A 151 12.06 0.17 -10.59
CA SER A 151 12.03 0.02 -9.14
C SER A 151 12.82 -1.20 -8.68
N ALA A 152 12.65 -2.35 -9.35
CA ALA A 152 13.41 -3.56 -9.05
C ALA A 152 14.92 -3.39 -9.31
N HIS A 153 15.30 -2.55 -10.28
CA HIS A 153 16.69 -2.29 -10.63
C HIS A 153 17.37 -1.28 -9.70
N PHE A 154 16.74 -0.12 -9.44
CA PHE A 154 17.33 0.97 -8.66
C PHE A 154 17.09 0.86 -7.15
N LEU A 155 16.03 0.15 -6.73
CA LEU A 155 15.65 -0.02 -5.32
C LEU A 155 15.38 -1.50 -5.00
N PRO A 156 16.38 -2.40 -5.09
CA PRO A 156 16.19 -3.83 -4.95
C PRO A 156 15.72 -4.24 -3.55
N LYS A 157 16.26 -3.67 -2.47
CA LYS A 157 15.85 -4.02 -1.09
C LYS A 157 14.46 -3.48 -0.79
N THR A 158 14.21 -2.21 -1.13
CA THR A 158 12.90 -1.59 -0.91
C THR A 158 11.80 -2.31 -1.70
N THR A 159 12.07 -2.70 -2.95
CA THR A 159 11.12 -3.46 -3.78
C THR A 159 10.88 -4.87 -3.22
N SER A 160 11.91 -5.54 -2.68
CA SER A 160 11.78 -6.86 -2.03
C SER A 160 10.97 -6.78 -0.72
N ASN A 161 11.21 -5.76 0.10
CA ASN A 161 10.45 -5.50 1.33
C ASN A 161 8.98 -5.19 1.02
N PHE A 162 8.73 -4.39 -0.02
CA PHE A 162 7.38 -4.08 -0.46
C PHE A 162 6.65 -5.33 -0.99
N THR A 163 7.33 -6.15 -1.79
CA THR A 163 6.75 -7.38 -2.36
C THR A 163 6.46 -8.43 -1.29
N SER A 164 7.37 -8.59 -0.32
CA SER A 164 7.15 -9.50 0.81
C SER A 164 5.99 -9.02 1.70
N TYR A 165 5.85 -7.70 1.89
CA TYR A 165 4.69 -7.15 2.57
C TYR A 165 3.38 -7.46 1.81
N LEU A 166 3.35 -7.20 0.50
CA LEU A 166 2.16 -7.52 -0.31
C LEU A 166 1.82 -9.02 -0.23
N GLY A 167 2.83 -9.89 -0.24
CA GLY A 167 2.64 -11.32 0.01
C GLY A 167 1.98 -11.60 1.37
N SER A 168 2.50 -11.03 2.46
CA SER A 168 1.90 -11.22 3.80
C SER A 168 0.46 -10.70 3.91
N LEU A 169 0.15 -9.65 3.15
CA LEU A 169 -1.20 -9.08 3.10
C LEU A 169 -2.13 -10.00 2.30
N GLU A 170 -1.65 -10.54 1.19
CA GLU A 170 -2.37 -11.52 0.39
C GLU A 170 -2.64 -12.80 1.17
N ASP A 171 -1.67 -13.31 1.94
CA ASP A 171 -1.86 -14.47 2.82
C ASP A 171 -2.95 -14.25 3.86
N THR A 172 -3.02 -13.03 4.41
CA THR A 172 -3.94 -12.69 5.49
C THR A 172 -5.37 -12.49 4.98
N TYR A 173 -5.54 -11.78 3.87
CA TYR A 173 -6.86 -11.36 3.38
C TYR A 173 -7.37 -12.20 2.20
N PHE A 174 -6.48 -12.76 1.38
CA PHE A 174 -6.81 -13.46 0.13
C PHE A 174 -5.99 -14.76 -0.06
N PRO A 175 -6.16 -15.78 0.80
CA PRO A 175 -5.32 -16.98 0.81
C PRO A 175 -5.39 -17.80 -0.48
N THR A 176 -6.51 -17.74 -1.22
CA THR A 176 -6.65 -18.42 -2.51
C THR A 176 -5.82 -17.76 -3.62
N LEU A 177 -5.59 -16.45 -3.53
CA LEU A 177 -4.75 -15.73 -4.49
C LEU A 177 -3.28 -16.00 -4.18
N ALA A 178 -2.90 -15.98 -2.90
CA ALA A 178 -1.53 -16.27 -2.47
C ALA A 178 -1.02 -17.61 -2.99
N GLN A 179 -1.82 -18.68 -2.83
CA GLN A 179 -1.48 -20.01 -3.35
C GLN A 179 -1.27 -20.01 -4.88
N LYS A 180 -2.10 -19.26 -5.63
CA LYS A 180 -1.96 -19.16 -7.08
C LYS A 180 -0.71 -18.37 -7.47
N HIS A 181 -0.39 -17.30 -6.74
CA HIS A 181 0.83 -16.54 -6.95
C HIS A 181 2.07 -17.37 -6.65
N ASP A 182 2.08 -18.19 -5.61
CA ASP A 182 3.22 -19.05 -5.30
C ASP A 182 3.41 -20.14 -6.35
N VAL A 183 2.32 -20.78 -6.78
CA VAL A 183 2.35 -21.73 -7.90
C VAL A 183 2.83 -21.03 -9.19
N ALA A 184 2.33 -19.83 -9.49
CA ALA A 184 2.75 -19.07 -10.66
C ALA A 184 4.24 -18.68 -10.59
N LYS A 185 4.74 -18.27 -9.43
CA LYS A 185 6.18 -17.98 -9.22
C LYS A 185 7.02 -19.23 -9.45
N ALA A 186 6.63 -20.37 -8.90
CA ALA A 186 7.33 -21.63 -9.08
C ALA A 186 7.38 -22.05 -10.57
N HIS A 187 6.25 -21.97 -11.28
CA HIS A 187 6.20 -22.28 -12.71
C HIS A 187 6.98 -21.26 -13.55
N SER A 188 6.97 -19.98 -13.18
CA SER A 188 7.73 -18.94 -13.88
C SER A 188 9.23 -19.16 -13.71
N ALA A 189 9.70 -19.45 -12.49
CA ALA A 189 11.09 -19.79 -12.21
C ALA A 189 11.54 -21.02 -13.01
N MET A 190 10.73 -22.09 -12.98
CA MET A 190 10.99 -23.30 -13.74
C MET A 190 11.01 -23.07 -15.26
N THR A 191 10.18 -22.16 -15.77
CA THR A 191 10.16 -21.79 -17.20
C THR A 191 11.39 -20.97 -17.56
N TRP A 192 11.82 -20.08 -16.67
CA TRP A 192 13.05 -19.30 -16.83
C TRP A 192 14.29 -20.20 -16.86
N ASP A 193 14.38 -21.15 -15.94
CA ASP A 193 15.48 -22.11 -15.90
C ASP A 193 15.51 -22.97 -17.17
N ARG A 194 14.35 -23.47 -17.62
CA ARG A 194 14.25 -24.19 -18.90
C ARG A 194 14.64 -23.34 -20.10
N ALA A 195 14.27 -22.06 -20.12
CA ALA A 195 14.67 -21.17 -21.21
C ALA A 195 16.19 -20.97 -21.24
N LYS A 196 16.81 -20.79 -20.06
CA LYS A 196 18.27 -20.72 -19.93
C LYS A 196 18.95 -22.01 -20.38
N GLU A 197 18.44 -23.16 -19.95
CA GLU A 197 18.92 -24.48 -20.38
C GLU A 197 18.77 -24.69 -21.89
N ALA A 198 17.66 -24.25 -22.48
CA ALA A 198 17.44 -24.33 -23.93
C ALA A 198 18.42 -23.46 -24.71
N VAL A 199 18.75 -22.26 -24.21
CA VAL A 199 19.75 -21.38 -24.83
C VAL A 199 21.16 -21.96 -24.70
N GLU A 200 21.52 -22.47 -23.51
CA GLU A 200 22.81 -23.15 -23.32
C GLU A 200 22.92 -24.42 -24.17
N GLY A 201 21.84 -25.21 -24.24
CA GLY A 201 21.74 -26.40 -25.07
C GLY A 201 21.84 -26.09 -26.56
N ALA A 202 21.15 -25.05 -27.03
CA ALA A 202 21.26 -24.57 -28.42
C ALA A 202 22.68 -24.13 -28.74
N ARG A 203 23.33 -23.35 -27.85
CA ARG A 203 24.73 -22.93 -28.02
C ARG A 203 25.67 -24.14 -28.13
N ARG A 204 25.53 -25.12 -27.22
CA ARG A 204 26.32 -26.36 -27.27
C ARG A 204 26.06 -27.18 -28.53
N SER A 205 24.81 -27.23 -29.01
CA SER A 205 24.44 -27.97 -30.22
C SER A 205 24.95 -27.30 -31.50
N VAL A 206 25.03 -25.97 -31.51
CA VAL A 206 25.65 -25.20 -32.61
C VAL A 206 27.16 -25.39 -32.59
N GLU A 207 27.82 -25.27 -31.43
CA GLU A 207 29.26 -25.51 -31.29
C GLU A 207 29.62 -26.95 -31.72
N GLY A 208 28.86 -27.95 -31.28
CA GLY A 208 29.05 -29.36 -31.68
C GLY A 208 28.70 -29.64 -33.15
N GLY A 209 27.67 -28.98 -33.70
CA GLY A 209 27.24 -29.13 -35.09
C GLY A 209 28.22 -28.52 -36.09
N VAL A 210 28.82 -27.37 -35.75
CA VAL A 210 29.86 -26.74 -36.56
C VAL A 210 31.14 -27.59 -36.54
N LEU A 211 31.57 -28.09 -35.38
CA LEU A 211 32.72 -28.98 -35.27
C LEU A 211 32.50 -30.30 -36.04
N GLY A 212 31.34 -30.94 -35.86
CA GLY A 212 31.02 -32.20 -36.53
C GLY A 212 30.77 -32.05 -38.04
N GLY A 213 30.26 -30.90 -38.49
CA GLY A 213 30.11 -30.57 -39.91
C GLY A 213 31.44 -30.34 -40.60
N VAL A 214 32.37 -29.63 -39.93
CA VAL A 214 33.74 -29.42 -40.42
C VAL A 214 34.51 -30.75 -40.45
N GLU A 215 34.36 -31.60 -39.43
CA GLU A 215 35.03 -32.91 -39.39
C GLU A 215 34.51 -33.90 -40.45
N LYS A 216 33.19 -33.91 -40.70
CA LYS A 216 32.60 -34.72 -41.79
C LYS A 216 32.98 -34.21 -43.16
N MET A 217 33.04 -32.90 -43.37
CA MET A 217 33.55 -32.33 -44.63
C MET A 217 35.03 -32.64 -44.81
N GLN A 218 35.84 -32.60 -43.76
CA GLN A 218 37.25 -32.99 -43.81
C GLN A 218 37.46 -34.48 -44.11
N LYS A 219 36.60 -35.37 -43.60
CA LYS A 219 36.65 -36.82 -43.87
C LYS A 219 36.19 -37.20 -45.28
N VAL A 220 35.21 -36.49 -45.84
CA VAL A 220 34.67 -36.78 -47.19
C VAL A 220 35.50 -36.13 -48.29
N THR A 221 36.04 -34.93 -48.04
CA THR A 221 36.77 -34.17 -49.08
C THR A 221 38.28 -34.26 -48.97
N GLY A 222 38.83 -34.76 -47.85
CA GLY A 222 40.27 -34.89 -47.62
C GLY A 222 41.04 -33.56 -47.56
N LEU A 223 40.35 -32.42 -47.71
CA LEU A 223 40.93 -31.09 -47.67
C LEU A 223 40.92 -30.53 -46.24
N LYS A 224 42.07 -29.96 -45.81
CA LYS A 224 42.25 -29.31 -44.51
C LYS A 224 41.54 -27.95 -44.46
N VAL A 225 40.20 -27.97 -44.37
CA VAL A 225 39.38 -26.74 -44.35
C VAL A 225 39.54 -25.95 -43.04
N GLY A 226 39.94 -26.61 -41.95
CA GLY A 226 40.19 -25.97 -40.65
C GLY A 226 41.41 -25.03 -40.62
N GLU A 227 42.33 -25.16 -41.58
CA GLU A 227 43.51 -24.29 -41.70
C GLU A 227 43.17 -23.00 -42.48
N VAL A 228 42.24 -23.10 -43.45
CA VAL A 228 41.74 -21.96 -44.23
C VAL A 228 40.81 -21.06 -43.41
N TRP A 229 40.06 -21.61 -42.45
CA TRP A 229 39.24 -20.83 -41.52
C TRP A 229 40.06 -20.00 -40.53
N LYS A 230 41.21 -20.51 -40.07
CA LYS A 230 42.15 -19.71 -39.26
C LYS A 230 42.78 -18.56 -40.05
N LEU A 231 42.96 -18.71 -41.37
CA LEU A 231 43.31 -17.59 -42.26
C LEU A 231 42.14 -16.65 -42.55
N SER A 232 40.89 -17.07 -42.32
CA SER A 232 39.70 -16.23 -42.53
C SER A 232 39.34 -15.38 -41.30
N GLU A 233 39.86 -15.71 -40.12
CA GLU A 233 39.78 -14.82 -38.94
C GLU A 233 40.55 -13.52 -39.17
N GLU A 234 41.61 -13.53 -39.98
CA GLU A 234 42.35 -12.33 -40.41
C GLU A 234 41.52 -11.41 -41.35
N LYS A 235 40.41 -11.91 -41.92
CA LYS A 235 39.48 -11.16 -42.77
C LYS A 235 38.20 -10.70 -42.06
N GLN A 236 38.11 -10.85 -40.74
CA GLN A 236 36.97 -10.38 -39.92
C GLN A 236 36.70 -8.87 -40.03
N GLY A 237 37.66 -8.07 -40.53
CA GLY A 237 37.44 -6.65 -40.85
C GLY A 237 36.31 -6.42 -41.87
N LYS A 238 36.04 -7.37 -42.78
CA LYS A 238 34.96 -7.25 -43.78
C LYS A 238 33.58 -7.61 -43.24
N VAL A 239 33.52 -8.39 -42.16
CA VAL A 239 32.25 -8.72 -41.48
C VAL A 239 31.76 -7.52 -40.66
N VAL A 240 32.68 -6.75 -40.08
CA VAL A 240 32.35 -5.48 -39.41
C VAL A 240 31.83 -4.42 -40.39
N GLU A 241 32.31 -4.40 -41.64
CA GLU A 241 31.74 -3.57 -42.71
C GLU A 241 30.37 -4.07 -43.19
N ALA A 242 30.16 -5.38 -43.29
CA ALA A 242 28.86 -5.95 -43.67
C ALA A 242 27.79 -5.74 -42.59
N VAL A 243 28.16 -5.77 -41.30
CA VAL A 243 27.26 -5.45 -40.19
C VAL A 243 26.90 -3.96 -40.17
N LYS A 244 27.85 -3.06 -40.47
CA LYS A 244 27.56 -1.62 -40.65
C LYS A 244 26.66 -1.35 -41.86
N ALA A 245 26.85 -2.06 -42.97
CA ALA A 245 25.99 -1.95 -44.15
C ALA A 245 24.57 -2.49 -43.90
N LEU A 246 24.43 -3.54 -43.09
CA LEU A 246 23.10 -4.03 -42.64
C LEU A 246 22.42 -3.05 -41.67
N GLU A 247 23.19 -2.33 -40.86
CA GLU A 247 22.67 -1.29 -39.97
C GLU A 247 22.23 -0.02 -40.73
N GLU A 248 22.89 0.33 -41.84
CA GLU A 248 22.42 1.36 -42.78
C GLU A 248 21.17 0.91 -43.55
N ASN A 249 21.13 -0.31 -44.07
CA ASN A 249 19.96 -0.85 -44.75
C ASN A 249 18.75 -1.02 -43.82
N ALA A 250 18.97 -1.26 -42.52
CA ALA A 250 17.91 -1.28 -41.51
C ALA A 250 17.34 0.13 -41.24
N LYS A 251 18.17 1.17 -41.32
CA LYS A 251 17.72 2.58 -41.21
C LYS A 251 16.93 3.01 -42.45
N GLU A 252 17.30 2.54 -43.64
CA GLU A 252 16.51 2.75 -44.87
C GLU A 252 15.17 1.99 -44.83
N ALA A 253 15.14 0.78 -44.25
CA ALA A 253 13.91 0.03 -44.05
C ALA A 253 12.95 0.73 -43.06
N GLU A 254 13.45 1.40 -42.01
CA GLU A 254 12.61 2.23 -41.13
C GLU A 254 12.01 3.44 -41.88
N VAL A 255 12.74 4.05 -42.81
CA VAL A 255 12.22 5.17 -43.63
C VAL A 255 11.10 4.69 -44.58
N HIS A 256 11.26 3.52 -45.21
CA HIS A 256 10.23 2.96 -46.08
C HIS A 256 8.99 2.45 -45.33
N VAL A 257 9.15 1.98 -44.08
CA VAL A 257 8.01 1.64 -43.21
C VAL A 257 7.26 2.91 -42.77
N LEU A 258 7.96 4.03 -42.57
CA LEU A 258 7.34 5.33 -42.26
C LEU A 258 6.62 5.95 -43.48
N GLU A 259 7.11 5.76 -44.70
CA GLU A 259 6.39 6.16 -45.92
C GLU A 259 5.17 5.27 -46.19
N ALA A 260 5.30 3.95 -46.00
CA ALA A 260 4.17 3.03 -46.11
C ALA A 260 3.08 3.33 -45.07
N ALA A 261 3.47 3.71 -43.84
CA ALA A 261 2.54 4.15 -42.80
C ALA A 261 1.79 5.44 -43.20
N LYS A 262 2.47 6.43 -43.81
CA LYS A 262 1.82 7.66 -44.33
C LYS A 262 0.86 7.40 -45.49
N VAL A 263 1.16 6.42 -46.35
CA VAL A 263 0.26 6.01 -47.45
C VAL A 263 -0.96 5.27 -46.90
N VAL A 264 -0.80 4.49 -45.83
CA VAL A 264 -1.92 3.84 -45.13
C VAL A 264 -2.77 4.86 -44.38
N GLU A 265 -2.19 5.86 -43.71
CA GLU A 265 -2.94 6.95 -43.08
C GLU A 265 -3.76 7.74 -44.11
N LYS A 266 -3.19 8.11 -45.27
CA LYS A 266 -3.95 8.78 -46.35
C LYS A 266 -5.12 7.96 -46.89
N LYS A 267 -4.92 6.65 -47.09
CA LYS A 267 -6.00 5.75 -47.54
C LYS A 267 -7.07 5.54 -46.48
N THR A 268 -6.70 5.65 -45.20
CA THR A 268 -7.65 5.53 -44.08
C THR A 268 -8.45 6.83 -43.91
N GLU A 269 -7.85 8.01 -44.14
CA GLU A 269 -8.56 9.30 -44.17
C GLU A 269 -9.53 9.44 -45.35
N GLU A 270 -9.14 8.98 -46.55
CA GLU A 270 -10.05 8.92 -47.72
C GLU A 270 -11.25 8.00 -47.45
N ALA A 271 -11.03 6.81 -46.89
CA ALA A 271 -12.11 5.87 -46.54
C ALA A 271 -13.05 6.38 -45.43
N VAL A 272 -12.56 7.23 -44.52
CA VAL A 272 -13.39 7.88 -43.48
C VAL A 272 -14.22 9.00 -44.09
N SER A 273 -13.68 9.78 -45.04
CA SER A 273 -14.44 10.82 -45.76
C SER A 273 -15.54 10.24 -46.67
N ASP A 274 -15.30 9.08 -47.29
CA ASP A 274 -16.31 8.35 -48.08
C ASP A 274 -17.40 7.68 -47.20
N ALA A 275 -17.08 7.41 -45.93
CA ALA A 275 -18.05 6.89 -44.96
C ALA A 275 -18.92 8.00 -44.35
N GLU A 276 -18.40 9.22 -44.21
CA GLU A 276 -19.14 10.39 -43.73
C GLU A 276 -20.12 10.92 -44.78
N THR A 277 -19.74 10.95 -46.07
CA THR A 277 -20.64 11.33 -47.17
C THR A 277 -21.82 10.35 -47.33
N LYS A 278 -21.58 9.04 -47.17
CA LYS A 278 -22.66 8.03 -47.16
C LYS A 278 -23.58 8.11 -45.93
N LYS A 279 -23.08 8.60 -44.79
CA LYS A 279 -23.91 8.87 -43.60
C LYS A 279 -24.73 10.15 -43.74
N GLU A 280 -24.27 11.14 -44.48
CA GLU A 280 -25.06 12.35 -44.77
C GLU A 280 -26.20 12.09 -45.77
N GLU A 281 -25.99 11.24 -46.79
CA GLU A 281 -27.05 10.88 -47.74
C GLU A 281 -28.17 10.05 -47.09
N THR A 282 -27.84 9.15 -46.16
CA THR A 282 -28.86 8.35 -45.44
C THR A 282 -29.67 9.16 -44.43
N LYS A 283 -29.19 10.33 -44.00
CA LYS A 283 -29.90 11.23 -43.08
C LYS A 283 -30.85 12.21 -43.77
N ARG A 284 -30.78 12.34 -45.10
CA ARG A 284 -31.71 13.15 -45.92
C ARG A 284 -32.93 12.37 -46.44
N LEU A 285 -32.96 11.05 -46.22
CA LEU A 285 -34.03 10.15 -46.66
C LEU A 285 -34.93 9.64 -45.52
N VAL A 286 -34.78 10.21 -44.31
CA VAL A 286 -35.69 10.06 -43.17
C VAL A 286 -36.28 11.42 -42.84
#